data_AF-A0A2V7RA80-F1
#
_entry.id   AF-A0A2V7RA80-F1
#
_cell.length_a   1.000
_cell.length_b   1.000
_cell.length_c   1.000
_cell.angle_alpha   90.00
_cell.angle_beta   90.00
_cell.angle_gamma   90.00
#
_symmetry.space_group_name_H-M   'P 1'
#
loop_
_entity.id
_entity.type
_entity.pdbx_description
1 polymer ?
#
loop_
_entity_poly.entity_id
_entity_poly.type
_entity_poly.pdbx_seq_one_letter_code
_entity_poly.pdbx_strand_id
1 'polypeptide(L)'
;MPHYVCATCGTEFAESAAPPGRCPICEDERQFVGWEGQVWTTLDALRTTHRVAWKREAPGLEGIGMEPPFAIGQRALLVRTAGGNIMWDCIPLVDEPVVEAVRALGGVQAIAISHPHYYSGMIEWSEALGGVPVHLHATDQRWIMRPDPAIRLWQGDTLELAPGVTLVRCGGHFDGATVLHWAGGSGGRGSLLTGDVLQVAQDRRHVSFMYSYPNYIPLGAQAVRRIVAALEPYRYDQIFGAWWGRNILADAREAVARSAARYIVRIS
;
A
#
# COMPACT_ATOMS: atom_id res chain seq x y z
N MET A 1 -12.11 17.70 17.99
CA MET A 1 -11.17 18.40 17.08
C MET A 1 -11.01 17.52 15.83
N PRO A 2 -10.69 18.08 14.66
CA PRO A 2 -10.56 17.28 13.44
C PRO A 2 -9.23 16.51 13.37
N HIS A 3 -9.24 15.41 12.62
CA HIS A 3 -8.05 14.85 12.01
C HIS A 3 -7.83 15.52 10.66
N TYR A 4 -6.61 16.02 10.43
CA TYR A 4 -6.24 16.65 9.17
C TYR A 4 -5.57 15.64 8.23
N VAL A 5 -5.96 15.70 6.96
CA VAL A 5 -5.40 14.91 5.88
C VAL A 5 -4.58 15.83 4.97
N CYS A 6 -3.33 15.45 4.70
CA CYS A 6 -2.50 16.14 3.72
C CYS A 6 -3.10 15.95 2.32
N ALA A 7 -3.38 17.05 1.60
CA ALA A 7 -3.97 16.98 0.27
C ALA A 7 -3.04 16.35 -0.79
N THR A 8 -1.72 16.40 -0.57
CA THR A 8 -0.73 15.86 -1.52
C THR A 8 -0.52 14.36 -1.35
N CYS A 9 -0.24 13.88 -0.12
CA CYS A 9 0.09 12.47 0.11
C CYS A 9 -1.08 11.64 0.70
N GLY A 10 -2.13 12.27 1.20
CA GLY A 10 -3.28 11.57 1.79
C GLY A 10 -3.05 11.07 3.21
N THR A 11 -1.86 11.28 3.79
CA THR A 11 -1.58 10.92 5.18
C THR A 11 -2.45 11.73 6.13
N GLU A 12 -3.06 11.02 7.07
CA GLU A 12 -3.85 11.58 8.16
C GLU A 12 -3.00 11.76 9.42
N PHE A 13 -3.25 12.85 10.14
CA PHE A 13 -2.50 13.25 11.33
C PHE A 13 -3.34 13.11 12.60
N ALA A 14 -2.66 13.04 13.74
CA ALA A 14 -3.28 13.13 15.05
C ALA A 14 -4.20 14.36 15.18
N GLU A 15 -5.18 14.25 16.07
CA GLU A 15 -6.20 15.27 16.30
C GLU A 15 -5.57 16.61 16.71
N SER A 16 -5.96 17.71 16.04
CA SER A 16 -5.42 19.04 16.34
C SER A 16 -6.45 20.14 16.08
N ALA A 17 -6.29 21.30 16.73
CA ALA A 17 -7.23 22.42 16.59
C ALA A 17 -6.98 23.23 15.29
N ALA A 18 -5.76 23.13 14.77
CA ALA A 18 -5.30 23.75 13.54
C ALA A 18 -4.51 22.72 12.73
N PRO A 19 -4.46 22.84 11.39
CA PRO A 19 -3.69 21.92 10.57
C PRO A 19 -2.19 21.94 10.94
N PRO A 20 -1.47 20.81 10.79
CA PRO A 20 -0.03 20.77 11.02
C PRO A 20 0.71 21.79 10.15
N GLY A 21 1.77 22.40 10.68
CA GLY A 21 2.56 23.40 9.92
C GLY A 21 3.32 22.81 8.74
N ARG A 22 3.55 21.50 8.73
CA ARG A 22 4.29 20.76 7.69
C ARG A 22 3.83 19.30 7.65
N CYS A 23 3.99 18.64 6.51
CA CYS A 23 3.81 17.21 6.39
C CYS A 23 5.19 16.52 6.27
N PRO A 24 5.69 15.81 7.30
CA PRO A 24 6.99 15.13 7.25
C PRO A 24 7.11 14.12 6.11
N ILE A 25 5.99 13.56 5.66
CA ILE A 25 5.94 12.65 4.51
C ILE A 25 6.22 13.40 3.20
N CYS A 26 5.63 14.59 3.00
CA CYS A 26 5.83 15.42 1.82
C CYS A 26 7.18 16.13 1.79
N GLU A 27 7.76 16.44 2.95
CA GLU A 27 9.10 17.03 3.06
C GLU A 27 10.23 16.01 2.87
N ASP A 28 9.93 14.71 2.93
CA ASP A 28 10.88 13.66 2.58
C ASP A 28 11.07 13.62 1.05
N GLU A 29 12.31 13.41 0.60
CA GLU A 29 12.69 13.40 -0.82
C GLU A 29 12.04 12.26 -1.64
N ARG A 30 11.35 11.32 -0.99
CA ARG A 30 10.56 10.28 -1.63
C ARG A 30 9.15 10.74 -2.01
N GLN A 31 8.80 11.95 -1.60
CA GLN A 31 7.58 12.66 -1.94
C GLN A 31 7.92 14.13 -2.26
N PHE A 32 6.90 14.99 -2.26
CA PHE A 32 7.05 16.42 -2.48
C PHE A 32 5.94 17.19 -1.75
N VAL A 33 6.22 18.45 -1.44
CA VAL A 33 5.19 19.43 -1.08
C VAL A 33 4.49 19.88 -2.36
N GLY A 34 3.16 19.97 -2.33
CA GLY A 34 2.37 20.41 -3.49
C GLY A 34 2.83 21.76 -4.02
N TRP A 35 2.63 22.02 -5.32
CA TRP A 35 3.10 23.26 -5.95
C TRP A 35 2.45 24.53 -5.39
N GLU A 36 1.22 24.41 -4.89
CA GLU A 36 0.50 25.46 -4.16
C GLU A 36 0.84 25.50 -2.65
N GLY A 37 1.91 24.81 -2.25
CA GLY A 37 2.32 24.65 -0.86
C GLY A 37 1.60 23.51 -0.13
N GLN A 38 1.72 23.52 1.20
CA GLN A 38 1.12 22.52 2.06
C GLN A 38 -0.39 22.80 2.24
N VAL A 39 -1.22 21.94 1.66
CA VAL A 39 -2.69 22.04 1.75
C VAL A 39 -3.24 20.90 2.62
N TRP A 40 -4.26 21.22 3.41
CA TRP A 40 -4.90 20.30 4.35
C TRP A 40 -6.40 20.24 4.11
N THR A 41 -6.96 19.06 4.34
CA THR A 41 -8.41 18.79 4.30
C THR A 41 -8.80 17.91 5.49
N THR A 42 -10.05 17.47 5.54
CA THR A 42 -10.57 16.49 6.51
C THR A 42 -11.37 15.42 5.78
N LEU A 43 -11.64 14.29 6.44
CA LEU A 43 -12.51 13.26 5.86
C LEU A 43 -13.90 13.81 5.53
N ASP A 44 -14.49 14.62 6.41
CA ASP A 44 -15.81 15.23 6.17
C ASP A 44 -15.83 16.11 4.93
N ALA A 45 -14.78 16.90 4.70
CA ALA A 45 -14.66 17.70 3.48
C ALA A 45 -14.50 16.80 2.24
N LEU A 46 -13.69 15.74 2.32
CA LEU A 46 -13.52 14.79 1.23
C LEU A 46 -14.83 14.09 0.85
N ARG A 47 -15.66 13.68 1.83
CA ARG A 47 -16.97 13.04 1.61
C ARG A 47 -17.92 13.88 0.75
N THR A 48 -17.77 15.20 0.72
CA THR A 48 -18.64 16.09 -0.09
C THR A 48 -18.32 16.06 -1.60
N THR A 49 -17.12 15.62 -1.97
CA THR A 49 -16.58 15.73 -3.33
C THR A 49 -16.06 14.41 -3.89
N HIS A 50 -15.82 13.42 -3.03
CA HIS A 50 -15.26 12.12 -3.36
C HIS A 50 -16.14 11.01 -2.81
N ARG A 51 -16.12 9.87 -3.49
CA ARG A 51 -16.73 8.61 -3.04
C ARG A 51 -15.72 7.48 -3.12
N VAL A 52 -16.00 6.39 -2.42
CA VAL A 52 -15.22 5.15 -2.57
C VAL A 52 -15.78 4.34 -3.74
N ALA A 53 -14.90 3.84 -4.59
CA ALA A 53 -15.19 3.00 -5.73
C ALA A 53 -14.71 1.57 -5.47
N TRP A 54 -15.57 0.61 -5.80
CA TRP A 54 -15.32 -0.82 -5.64
C TRP A 54 -15.23 -1.50 -7.00
N LYS A 55 -14.16 -2.29 -7.23
CA LYS A 55 -13.99 -3.07 -8.47
C LYS A 55 -13.37 -4.42 -8.16
N ARG A 56 -13.89 -5.49 -8.76
CA ARG A 56 -13.26 -6.80 -8.68
C ARG A 56 -11.98 -6.84 -9.52
N GLU A 57 -10.86 -7.23 -8.91
CA GLU A 57 -9.54 -7.27 -9.56
C GLU A 57 -9.19 -8.68 -10.07
N ALA A 58 -9.52 -9.70 -9.28
CA ALA A 58 -9.31 -11.10 -9.62
C ALA A 58 -10.25 -12.00 -8.79
N PRO A 59 -10.36 -13.32 -9.04
CA PRO A 59 -11.04 -14.22 -8.12
C PRO A 59 -10.47 -14.12 -6.70
N GLY A 60 -11.30 -13.70 -5.75
CA GLY A 60 -10.88 -13.54 -4.35
C GLY A 60 -10.14 -12.22 -4.04
N LEU A 61 -10.08 -11.29 -4.99
CA LEU A 61 -9.40 -10.00 -4.82
C LEU A 61 -10.31 -8.85 -5.28
N GLU A 62 -10.58 -7.94 -4.36
CA GLU A 62 -11.40 -6.75 -4.60
C GLU A 62 -10.53 -5.49 -4.42
N GLY A 63 -10.75 -4.49 -5.25
CA GLY A 63 -10.08 -3.19 -5.18
C GLY A 63 -11.01 -2.10 -4.66
N ILE A 64 -10.47 -1.26 -3.79
CA ILE A 64 -11.18 -0.17 -3.11
C ILE A 64 -10.38 1.12 -3.32
N GLY A 65 -10.88 2.04 -4.14
CA GLY A 65 -10.20 3.31 -4.44
C GLY A 65 -11.13 4.51 -4.32
N MET A 66 -10.64 5.71 -4.62
CA MET A 66 -11.45 6.94 -4.59
C MET A 66 -11.81 7.41 -6.00
N GLU A 67 -13.02 7.96 -6.15
CA GLU A 67 -13.48 8.66 -7.37
C GLU A 67 -14.04 10.05 -7.01
N PRO A 68 -13.49 11.15 -7.57
CA PRO A 68 -12.26 11.20 -8.37
C PRO A 68 -11.01 10.76 -7.57
N PRO A 69 -9.85 10.52 -8.21
CA PRO A 69 -8.62 10.24 -7.48
C PRO A 69 -8.23 11.41 -6.57
N PHE A 70 -7.71 11.10 -5.38
CA PHE A 70 -7.25 12.08 -4.40
C PHE A 70 -5.84 11.72 -3.91
N ALA A 71 -5.04 12.74 -3.61
CA ALA A 71 -3.64 12.59 -3.22
C ALA A 71 -2.87 11.68 -4.22
N ILE A 72 -2.26 10.59 -3.74
CA ILE A 72 -1.49 9.65 -4.59
C ILE A 72 -2.41 8.84 -5.54
N GLY A 73 -3.70 8.72 -5.20
CA GLY A 73 -4.68 8.03 -6.04
C GLY A 73 -4.55 6.50 -6.07
N GLN A 74 -3.94 5.92 -5.02
CA GLN A 74 -3.85 4.48 -4.83
C GLN A 74 -5.21 3.83 -4.56
N ARG A 75 -5.25 2.50 -4.65
CA ARG A 75 -6.34 1.66 -4.13
C ARG A 75 -5.83 0.76 -3.01
N ALA A 76 -6.70 0.49 -2.05
CA ALA A 76 -6.57 -0.66 -1.17
C ALA A 76 -7.05 -1.93 -1.89
N LEU A 77 -6.60 -3.08 -1.41
CA LEU A 77 -6.96 -4.40 -1.93
C LEU A 77 -7.48 -5.28 -0.80
N LEU A 78 -8.68 -5.84 -0.96
CA LEU A 78 -9.24 -6.83 -0.05
C LEU A 78 -8.92 -8.24 -0.57
N VAL A 79 -8.04 -8.94 0.13
CA VAL A 79 -7.66 -10.33 -0.15
C VAL A 79 -8.59 -11.25 0.62
N ARG A 80 -9.39 -12.05 -0.08
CA ARG A 80 -10.28 -13.03 0.55
C ARG A 80 -9.63 -14.38 0.68
N THR A 81 -9.59 -14.90 1.90
CA THR A 81 -9.01 -16.23 2.19
C THR A 81 -9.89 -17.02 3.14
N ALA A 82 -9.68 -18.35 3.17
CA ALA A 82 -10.36 -19.21 4.13
C ALA A 82 -9.96 -18.93 5.59
N GLY A 83 -8.76 -18.36 5.80
CA GLY A 83 -8.23 -18.02 7.12
C GLY A 83 -8.55 -16.58 7.56
N GLY A 84 -9.52 -15.92 6.93
CA GLY A 84 -9.90 -14.52 7.17
C GLY A 84 -9.42 -13.57 6.07
N ASN A 85 -10.13 -12.47 5.87
CA ASN A 85 -9.77 -11.49 4.84
C ASN A 85 -8.72 -10.51 5.36
N ILE A 86 -7.79 -10.13 4.50
CA ILE A 86 -6.76 -9.11 4.77
C ILE A 86 -7.04 -7.90 3.90
N MET A 87 -7.00 -6.70 4.48
CA MET A 87 -6.94 -5.47 3.70
C MET A 87 -5.47 -5.07 3.52
N TRP A 88 -5.07 -4.88 2.26
CA TRP A 88 -3.73 -4.48 1.87
C TRP A 88 -3.72 -3.03 1.38
N ASP A 89 -2.84 -2.22 1.99
CA ASP A 89 -2.78 -0.77 1.86
C ASP A 89 -4.12 -0.09 2.26
N CYS A 90 -4.13 1.24 2.34
CA CYS A 90 -5.35 2.01 2.66
C CYS A 90 -5.51 3.22 1.75
N ILE A 91 -6.75 3.72 1.70
CA ILE A 91 -7.12 4.98 1.06
C ILE A 91 -7.61 5.99 2.11
N PRO A 92 -7.46 7.30 1.87
CA PRO A 92 -7.85 8.34 2.83
C PRO A 92 -9.32 8.31 3.26
N LEU A 93 -10.24 7.88 2.39
CA LEU A 93 -11.67 7.98 2.60
C LEU A 93 -12.28 6.63 3.00
N VAL A 94 -13.08 6.65 4.06
CA VAL A 94 -13.96 5.54 4.46
C VAL A 94 -15.40 5.88 4.10
N ASP A 95 -16.11 4.90 3.53
CA ASP A 95 -17.50 5.02 3.09
C ASP A 95 -18.32 3.84 3.62
N GLU A 96 -19.42 4.14 4.33
CA GLU A 96 -20.20 3.13 5.07
C GLU A 96 -20.76 2.02 4.17
N PRO A 97 -21.32 2.29 2.97
CA PRO A 97 -21.77 1.22 2.06
C PRO A 97 -20.66 0.25 1.67
N VAL A 98 -19.42 0.73 1.55
CA VAL A 98 -18.26 -0.12 1.25
C VAL A 98 -17.86 -0.93 2.49
N VAL A 99 -17.88 -0.32 3.68
CA VAL A 99 -17.65 -1.04 4.94
C VAL A 99 -18.67 -2.16 5.13
N GLU A 100 -19.95 -1.92 4.88
CA GLU A 100 -21.01 -2.93 4.91
C GLU A 100 -20.76 -4.05 3.89
N ALA A 101 -20.34 -3.71 2.67
CA ALA A 101 -19.97 -4.71 1.67
C ALA A 101 -18.79 -5.58 2.13
N VAL A 102 -17.77 -4.98 2.78
CA VAL A 102 -16.64 -5.72 3.36
C VAL A 102 -17.12 -6.64 4.50
N ARG A 103 -17.98 -6.16 5.40
CA ARG A 103 -18.58 -6.96 6.48
C ARG A 103 -19.37 -8.15 5.92
N ALA A 104 -20.18 -7.93 4.88
CA ALA A 104 -20.92 -8.99 4.19
C ALA A 104 -20.03 -10.05 3.52
N LEU A 105 -18.77 -9.70 3.20
CA LEU A 105 -17.75 -10.63 2.69
C LEU A 105 -16.97 -11.35 3.80
N GLY A 106 -17.37 -11.22 5.07
CA GLY A 106 -16.71 -11.86 6.22
C GLY A 106 -15.82 -10.91 7.02
N GLY A 107 -15.89 -9.60 6.78
CA GLY A 107 -15.09 -8.60 7.48
C GLY A 107 -13.62 -8.63 7.09
N VAL A 108 -12.76 -8.07 7.94
CA VAL A 108 -11.29 -8.07 7.81
C VAL A 108 -10.71 -8.47 9.16
N GLN A 109 -9.69 -9.33 9.18
CA GLN A 109 -9.02 -9.68 10.44
C GLN A 109 -7.75 -8.88 10.71
N ALA A 110 -7.14 -8.33 9.65
CA ALA A 110 -5.99 -7.46 9.75
C ALA A 110 -5.90 -6.53 8.54
N ILE A 111 -5.43 -5.31 8.80
CA ILE A 111 -4.93 -4.38 7.79
C ILE A 111 -3.42 -4.54 7.77
N ALA A 112 -2.83 -4.62 6.58
CA ALA A 112 -1.39 -4.58 6.41
C ALA A 112 -1.05 -3.57 5.32
N ILE A 113 0.00 -2.79 5.54
CA ILE A 113 0.34 -1.67 4.65
C ILE A 113 1.78 -1.79 4.20
N SER A 114 2.00 -1.59 2.91
CA SER A 114 3.30 -1.74 2.28
C SER A 114 4.36 -0.80 2.85
N HIS A 115 4.04 0.50 2.96
CA HIS A 115 4.98 1.54 3.38
C HIS A 115 4.25 2.88 3.67
N PRO A 116 4.93 3.90 4.23
CA PRO A 116 4.34 5.12 4.76
C PRO A 116 3.43 5.94 3.85
N HIS A 117 3.63 5.92 2.53
CA HIS A 117 2.75 6.66 1.61
C HIS A 117 1.31 6.14 1.62
N TYR A 118 1.10 4.90 2.06
CA TYR A 118 -0.22 4.27 2.08
C TYR A 118 -0.79 4.08 3.49
N TYR A 119 -0.23 4.73 4.52
CA TYR A 119 -0.80 4.79 5.87
C TYR A 119 -2.11 5.62 5.93
N SER A 120 -2.54 6.14 4.79
CA SER A 120 -3.71 7.00 4.58
C SER A 120 -5.01 6.37 5.07
N GLY A 121 -5.69 7.02 6.02
CA GLY A 121 -6.97 6.57 6.57
C GLY A 121 -6.90 5.24 7.32
N MET A 122 -5.71 4.72 7.65
CA MET A 122 -5.56 3.37 8.22
C MET A 122 -6.30 3.18 9.56
N ILE A 123 -6.41 4.24 10.37
CA ILE A 123 -7.12 4.19 11.65
C ILE A 123 -8.63 4.29 11.45
N GLU A 124 -9.08 5.17 10.56
CA GLU A 124 -10.49 5.27 10.16
C GLU A 124 -11.01 3.94 9.60
N TRP A 125 -10.24 3.28 8.73
CA TRP A 125 -10.58 1.95 8.23
C TRP A 125 -10.56 0.89 9.33
N SER A 126 -9.60 0.94 10.24
CA SER A 126 -9.55 0.05 11.39
C SER A 126 -10.80 0.15 12.25
N GLU A 127 -11.13 1.38 12.69
CA GLU A 127 -12.30 1.68 13.52
C GLU A 127 -13.60 1.27 12.81
N ALA A 128 -13.77 1.65 11.55
CA ALA A 128 -14.95 1.30 10.76
C ALA A 128 -15.10 -0.21 10.57
N LEU A 129 -14.02 -0.99 10.64
CA LEU A 129 -14.08 -2.46 10.55
C LEU A 129 -14.09 -3.15 11.92
N GLY A 130 -14.29 -2.41 13.00
CA GLY A 130 -14.42 -2.95 14.35
C GLY A 130 -13.11 -2.97 15.15
N GLY A 131 -12.17 -2.07 14.84
CA GLY A 131 -10.89 -1.95 15.53
C GLY A 131 -9.88 -3.03 15.15
N VAL A 132 -9.83 -3.40 13.86
CA VAL A 132 -8.95 -4.46 13.36
C VAL A 132 -7.47 -4.06 13.43
N PRO A 133 -6.54 -4.97 13.75
CA PRO A 133 -5.13 -4.62 13.88
C PRO A 133 -4.52 -4.11 12.57
N VAL A 134 -3.72 -3.06 12.67
CA VAL A 134 -2.98 -2.44 11.54
C VAL A 134 -1.51 -2.81 11.64
N HIS A 135 -1.02 -3.66 10.74
CA HIS A 135 0.35 -4.16 10.73
C HIS A 135 1.27 -3.26 9.92
N LEU A 136 2.25 -2.66 10.61
CA LEU A 136 3.27 -1.78 10.02
C LEU A 136 4.67 -2.31 10.39
N HIS A 137 5.64 -2.21 9.48
CA HIS A 137 7.00 -2.62 9.81
C HIS A 137 7.65 -1.61 10.77
N ALA A 138 8.30 -2.08 11.83
CA ALA A 138 8.83 -1.23 12.90
C ALA A 138 9.90 -0.23 12.43
N THR A 139 10.64 -0.54 11.36
CA THR A 139 11.64 0.39 10.80
C THR A 139 11.00 1.67 10.25
N ASP A 140 9.72 1.63 9.89
CA ASP A 140 8.99 2.79 9.39
C ASP A 140 8.18 3.51 10.49
N GLN A 141 8.33 3.12 11.77
CA GLN A 141 7.55 3.67 12.88
C GLN A 141 7.60 5.21 12.98
N ARG A 142 8.73 5.83 12.61
CA ARG A 142 8.86 7.30 12.63
C ARG A 142 7.89 8.03 11.69
N TRP A 143 7.30 7.31 10.74
CA TRP A 143 6.38 7.84 9.74
C TRP A 143 4.91 7.75 10.16
N ILE A 144 4.62 7.29 11.38
CA ILE A 144 3.27 7.22 11.93
C ILE A 144 2.84 8.61 12.42
N MET A 145 2.00 9.28 11.64
CA MET A 145 1.52 10.65 11.94
C MET A 145 0.26 10.67 12.81
N ARG A 146 -0.52 9.58 12.82
CA ARG A 146 -1.64 9.33 13.72
C ARG A 146 -1.36 8.03 14.51
N PRO A 147 -0.80 8.12 15.74
CA PRO A 147 -0.59 6.94 16.58
C PRO A 147 -1.94 6.41 17.08
N ASP A 148 -2.05 5.09 17.21
CA ASP A 148 -3.29 4.44 17.66
C ASP A 148 -3.01 3.04 18.27
N PRO A 149 -3.78 2.58 19.28
CA PRO A 149 -3.64 1.25 19.87
C PRO A 149 -3.86 0.06 18.92
N ALA A 150 -4.56 0.24 17.80
CA ALA A 150 -4.76 -0.78 16.77
C ALA A 150 -3.46 -1.10 16.01
N ILE A 151 -2.46 -0.21 16.05
CA ILE A 151 -1.20 -0.42 15.35
C ILE A 151 -0.41 -1.57 16.00
N ARG A 152 0.05 -2.50 15.16
CA ARG A 152 0.91 -3.64 15.49
C ARG A 152 2.19 -3.51 14.70
N LEU A 153 3.25 -3.08 15.39
CA LEU A 153 4.58 -3.04 14.80
C LEU A 153 5.16 -4.45 14.73
N TRP A 154 5.63 -4.85 13.56
CA TRP A 154 6.32 -6.12 13.36
C TRP A 154 7.77 -5.89 12.91
N GLN A 155 8.61 -6.92 13.11
CA GLN A 155 10.05 -6.87 12.87
C GLN A 155 10.50 -8.13 12.12
N GLY A 156 11.70 -8.07 11.55
CA GLY A 156 12.29 -9.16 10.80
C GLY A 156 11.99 -9.07 9.32
N ASP A 157 12.20 -10.17 8.62
CA ASP A 157 12.07 -10.19 7.15
C ASP A 157 10.68 -10.64 6.70
N THR A 158 9.94 -11.36 7.54
CA THR A 158 8.62 -11.88 7.19
C THR A 158 7.66 -11.93 8.38
N LEU A 159 6.36 -11.85 8.10
CA LEU A 159 5.28 -12.07 9.06
C LEU A 159 4.10 -12.78 8.36
N GLU A 160 3.67 -13.93 8.86
CA GLU A 160 2.45 -14.59 8.37
C GLU A 160 1.22 -14.04 9.10
N LEU A 161 0.25 -13.50 8.34
CA LEU A 161 -0.99 -12.92 8.88
C LEU A 161 -2.14 -13.94 8.91
N ALA A 162 -2.12 -14.88 7.99
CA ALA A 162 -3.07 -15.97 7.84
C ALA A 162 -2.38 -17.09 7.04
N PRO A 163 -2.87 -18.34 7.08
CA PRO A 163 -2.31 -19.44 6.29
C PRO A 163 -2.13 -19.06 4.82
N GLY A 164 -0.88 -18.99 4.36
CA GLY A 164 -0.55 -18.65 2.97
C GLY A 164 -0.73 -17.16 2.61
N VAL A 165 -0.80 -16.28 3.61
CA VAL A 165 -0.73 -14.81 3.45
C VAL A 165 0.42 -14.27 4.28
N THR A 166 1.50 -13.88 3.61
CA THR A 166 2.77 -13.53 4.24
C THR A 166 3.22 -12.14 3.81
N LEU A 167 3.53 -11.29 4.79
CA LEU A 167 4.25 -10.05 4.57
C LEU A 167 5.73 -10.36 4.39
N VAL A 168 6.35 -9.74 3.39
CA VAL A 168 7.77 -9.86 3.06
C VAL A 168 8.38 -8.47 3.04
N ARG A 169 9.32 -8.20 3.93
CA ARG A 169 10.05 -6.94 3.98
C ARG A 169 11.08 -6.94 2.84
N CYS A 170 10.83 -6.11 1.84
CA CYS A 170 11.70 -5.92 0.69
C CYS A 170 12.71 -4.77 0.91
N GLY A 171 12.31 -3.75 1.67
CA GLY A 171 13.07 -2.51 1.82
C GLY A 171 13.19 -1.72 0.51
N GLY A 172 14.11 -0.76 0.47
CA GLY A 172 14.43 0.00 -0.74
C GLY A 172 13.69 1.32 -0.82
N HIS A 173 12.42 1.31 -1.24
CA HIS A 173 11.60 2.54 -1.31
C HIS A 173 11.46 3.19 0.08
N PHE A 174 11.17 2.36 1.08
CA PHE A 174 11.32 2.65 2.50
C PHE A 174 12.09 1.50 3.14
N ASP A 175 12.73 1.73 4.27
CA ASP A 175 13.50 0.68 4.94
C ASP A 175 12.61 -0.45 5.45
N GLY A 176 11.37 -0.16 5.83
CA GLY A 176 10.33 -1.13 6.17
C GLY A 176 9.40 -1.51 5.00
N ALA A 177 9.69 -1.08 3.77
CA ALA A 177 8.83 -1.36 2.62
C ALA A 177 8.56 -2.86 2.45
N THR A 178 7.29 -3.20 2.32
CA THR A 178 6.75 -4.54 2.42
C THR A 178 5.89 -4.88 1.21
N VAL A 179 5.91 -6.14 0.79
CA VAL A 179 4.93 -6.70 -0.12
C VAL A 179 4.14 -7.81 0.56
N LEU A 180 2.92 -8.07 0.11
CA LEU A 180 2.12 -9.20 0.57
C LEU A 180 2.16 -10.32 -0.47
N HIS A 181 2.60 -11.49 -0.04
CA HIS A 181 2.48 -12.73 -0.79
C HIS A 181 1.20 -13.46 -0.40
N TRP A 182 0.41 -13.84 -1.40
CA TRP A 182 -0.81 -14.62 -1.25
C TRP A 182 -0.68 -15.92 -2.04
N ALA A 183 -0.38 -17.01 -1.35
CA ALA A 183 -0.14 -18.33 -1.95
C ALA A 183 -1.38 -18.88 -2.69
N GLY A 184 -2.58 -18.64 -2.15
CA GLY A 184 -3.86 -19.06 -2.76
C GLY A 184 -4.24 -18.25 -4.01
N GLY A 185 -3.59 -17.12 -4.27
CA GLY A 185 -3.83 -16.27 -5.43
C GLY A 185 -3.57 -16.98 -6.76
N SER A 186 -4.15 -16.47 -7.85
CA SER A 186 -3.99 -17.03 -9.19
C SER A 186 -4.33 -18.54 -9.27
N GLY A 187 -5.37 -18.97 -8.54
CA GLY A 187 -5.74 -20.39 -8.45
C GLY A 187 -4.65 -21.28 -7.85
N GLY A 188 -3.98 -20.81 -6.78
CA GLY A 188 -2.91 -21.52 -6.09
C GLY A 188 -1.52 -21.41 -6.73
N ARG A 189 -1.36 -20.57 -7.77
CA ARG A 189 -0.03 -20.25 -8.34
C ARG A 189 0.66 -19.08 -7.62
N GLY A 190 -0.05 -18.42 -6.72
CA GLY A 190 0.43 -17.31 -5.91
C GLY A 190 0.28 -15.95 -6.61
N SER A 191 0.08 -14.92 -5.79
CA SER A 191 0.04 -13.52 -6.22
C SER A 191 0.85 -12.65 -5.26
N LEU A 192 1.44 -11.57 -5.77
CA LEU A 192 2.03 -10.50 -4.97
C LEU A 192 1.15 -9.25 -5.03
N LEU A 193 0.98 -8.60 -3.89
CA LEU A 193 0.42 -7.26 -3.77
C LEU A 193 1.56 -6.35 -3.32
N THR A 194 1.91 -5.37 -4.15
CA THR A 194 3.26 -4.77 -4.08
C THR A 194 3.25 -3.28 -3.77
N GLY A 195 2.09 -2.64 -3.72
CA GLY A 195 2.02 -1.18 -3.72
C GLY A 195 2.82 -0.65 -4.94
N ASP A 196 3.81 0.21 -4.67
CA ASP A 196 4.82 0.67 -5.62
C ASP A 196 6.26 0.21 -5.28
N VAL A 197 6.42 -0.67 -4.27
CA VAL A 197 7.70 -1.34 -3.95
C VAL A 197 8.22 -2.08 -5.18
N LEU A 198 7.29 -2.72 -5.91
CA LEU A 198 7.46 -3.15 -7.29
C LEU A 198 6.44 -2.41 -8.16
N GLN A 199 6.85 -1.32 -8.80
CA GLN A 199 5.93 -0.53 -9.61
C GLN A 199 5.65 -1.21 -10.95
N VAL A 200 4.44 -1.70 -11.16
CA VAL A 200 4.04 -2.26 -12.46
C VAL A 200 4.07 -1.18 -13.54
N ALA A 201 4.89 -1.41 -14.57
CA ALA A 201 5.09 -0.48 -15.68
C ALA A 201 3.86 -0.42 -16.61
N GLN A 202 3.88 0.55 -17.53
CA GLN A 202 2.82 0.77 -18.53
C GLN A 202 2.55 -0.44 -19.43
N ASP A 203 3.59 -1.19 -19.77
CA ASP A 203 3.45 -2.39 -20.61
C ASP A 203 2.83 -3.59 -19.86
N ARG A 204 2.68 -3.50 -18.52
CA ARG A 204 2.18 -4.57 -17.64
C ARG A 204 2.94 -5.89 -17.79
N ARG A 205 4.20 -5.80 -18.21
CA ARG A 205 5.16 -6.90 -18.38
C ARG A 205 6.43 -6.67 -17.59
N HIS A 206 6.62 -5.47 -17.06
CA HIS A 206 7.78 -5.13 -16.25
C HIS A 206 7.36 -4.46 -14.95
N VAL A 207 8.26 -4.54 -13.97
CA VAL A 207 8.24 -3.70 -12.79
C VAL A 207 9.40 -2.69 -12.84
N SER A 208 9.28 -1.60 -12.09
CA SER A 208 10.38 -0.69 -11.80
C SER A 208 10.65 -0.65 -10.30
N PHE A 209 11.79 -0.09 -9.94
CA PHE A 209 12.26 0.06 -8.57
C PHE A 209 12.72 1.50 -8.41
N MET A 210 12.19 2.27 -7.47
CA MET A 210 12.63 3.65 -7.26
C MET A 210 12.75 3.93 -5.79
N TYR A 211 13.77 4.72 -5.44
CA TYR A 211 13.84 5.30 -4.11
C TYR A 211 12.77 6.40 -4.00
N SER A 212 12.65 7.26 -5.01
CA SER A 212 11.58 8.27 -5.12
C SER A 212 10.96 8.26 -6.51
N TYR A 213 9.70 7.82 -6.63
CA TYR A 213 8.95 7.91 -7.89
C TYR A 213 8.67 9.35 -8.32
N PRO A 214 8.14 10.26 -7.47
CA PRO A 214 7.79 11.61 -7.90
C PRO A 214 9.00 12.46 -8.28
N ASN A 215 10.17 12.22 -7.66
CA ASN A 215 11.39 12.96 -7.94
C ASN A 215 12.37 12.20 -8.86
N TYR A 216 11.92 11.09 -9.43
CA TYR A 216 12.67 10.26 -10.37
C TYR A 216 14.03 9.74 -9.87
N ILE A 217 14.15 9.47 -8.57
CA ILE A 217 15.39 8.97 -7.96
C ILE A 217 15.42 7.43 -8.05
N PRO A 218 16.37 6.86 -8.81
CA PRO A 218 16.47 5.41 -8.95
C PRO A 218 16.87 4.74 -7.63
N LEU A 219 16.44 3.50 -7.45
CA LEU A 219 16.89 2.68 -6.34
C LEU A 219 18.23 2.03 -6.70
N GLY A 220 19.22 2.05 -5.80
CA GLY A 220 20.55 1.48 -6.07
C GLY A 220 20.53 -0.03 -6.36
N ALA A 221 21.49 -0.51 -7.17
CA ALA A 221 21.54 -1.89 -7.64
C ALA A 221 21.56 -2.94 -6.52
N GLN A 222 22.23 -2.66 -5.40
CA GLN A 222 22.25 -3.57 -4.26
C GLN A 222 20.87 -3.73 -3.61
N ALA A 223 20.11 -2.65 -3.51
CA ALA A 223 18.75 -2.68 -2.98
C ALA A 223 17.81 -3.46 -3.91
N VAL A 224 17.91 -3.26 -5.23
CA VAL A 224 17.16 -4.07 -6.22
C VAL A 224 17.47 -5.57 -6.06
N ARG A 225 18.75 -5.94 -5.89
CA ARG A 225 19.14 -7.34 -5.66
C ARG A 225 18.56 -7.91 -4.36
N ARG A 226 18.49 -7.12 -3.28
CA ARG A 226 17.85 -7.53 -2.02
C ARG A 226 16.37 -7.80 -2.20
N ILE A 227 15.65 -6.93 -2.91
CA ILE A 227 14.21 -7.12 -3.20
C ILE A 227 14.00 -8.44 -3.95
N VAL A 228 14.78 -8.70 -5.00
CA VAL A 228 14.68 -9.95 -5.78
C VAL A 228 14.97 -11.17 -4.90
N ALA A 229 16.02 -11.10 -4.07
CA ALA A 229 16.38 -12.19 -3.16
C ALA A 229 15.30 -12.47 -2.10
N ALA A 230 14.66 -11.44 -1.54
CA ALA A 230 13.58 -11.60 -0.55
C ALA A 230 12.35 -12.31 -1.14
N LEU A 231 12.13 -12.19 -2.46
CA LEU A 231 10.99 -12.78 -3.16
C LEU A 231 11.29 -14.15 -3.78
N GLU A 232 12.55 -14.56 -3.82
CA GLU A 232 13.00 -15.82 -4.42
C GLU A 232 12.31 -17.07 -3.82
N PRO A 233 12.09 -17.16 -2.49
CA PRO A 233 11.45 -18.31 -1.86
C PRO A 233 9.96 -18.47 -2.20
N TYR A 234 9.33 -17.42 -2.74
CA TYR A 234 7.89 -17.36 -2.92
C TYR A 234 7.49 -17.68 -4.35
N ARG A 235 6.52 -18.58 -4.52
CA ARG A 235 5.88 -18.82 -5.82
C ARG A 235 4.79 -17.78 -6.07
N TYR A 236 4.85 -17.10 -7.21
CA TYR A 236 3.80 -16.19 -7.65
C TYR A 236 3.76 -16.09 -9.17
N ASP A 237 2.56 -15.89 -9.71
CA ASP A 237 2.27 -15.78 -11.14
C ASP A 237 1.65 -14.42 -11.50
N GLN A 238 1.12 -13.71 -10.50
CA GLN A 238 0.50 -12.40 -10.66
C GLN A 238 1.09 -11.35 -9.72
N ILE A 239 1.08 -10.08 -10.15
CA ILE A 239 1.39 -8.91 -9.34
C ILE A 239 0.25 -7.90 -9.48
N PHE A 240 -0.20 -7.37 -8.35
CA PHE A 240 -1.16 -6.27 -8.26
C PHE A 240 -0.48 -5.06 -7.61
N GLY A 241 -0.31 -3.98 -8.38
CA GLY A 241 0.24 -2.72 -7.89
C GLY A 241 -0.82 -1.78 -7.32
N ALA A 242 -0.39 -0.57 -6.92
CA ALA A 242 -1.23 0.37 -6.19
C ALA A 242 -2.34 1.09 -7.00
N TRP A 243 -2.29 1.13 -8.34
CA TRP A 243 -3.26 1.88 -9.17
C TRP A 243 -4.03 0.99 -10.14
N TRP A 244 -5.29 1.36 -10.44
CA TRP A 244 -6.19 0.63 -11.35
C TRP A 244 -5.49 0.15 -12.63
N GLY A 245 -5.59 -1.15 -12.91
CA GLY A 245 -5.00 -1.75 -14.12
C GLY A 245 -3.47 -1.92 -14.13
N ARG A 246 -2.75 -1.47 -13.09
CA ARG A 246 -1.31 -1.69 -12.90
C ARG A 246 -1.02 -3.09 -12.36
N ASN A 247 -1.39 -4.10 -13.16
CA ASN A 247 -1.29 -5.50 -12.78
C ASN A 247 -0.53 -6.30 -13.86
N ILE A 248 0.33 -7.22 -13.42
CA ILE A 248 0.91 -8.29 -14.24
C ILE A 248 0.12 -9.55 -13.95
N LEU A 249 -0.56 -10.12 -14.95
CA LEU A 249 -1.57 -11.18 -14.72
C LEU A 249 -1.08 -12.60 -15.06
N ALA A 250 0.17 -12.74 -15.51
CA ALA A 250 0.89 -14.00 -15.74
C ALA A 250 2.40 -13.75 -15.81
N ASP A 251 3.21 -14.79 -15.59
CA ASP A 251 4.68 -14.77 -15.72
C ASP A 251 5.35 -13.67 -14.86
N ALA A 252 4.77 -13.41 -13.69
CA ALA A 252 5.21 -12.32 -12.81
C ALA A 252 6.61 -12.54 -12.23
N ARG A 253 7.00 -13.78 -11.93
CA ARG A 253 8.34 -14.08 -11.40
C ARG A 253 9.42 -13.75 -12.44
N GLU A 254 9.20 -14.17 -13.68
CA GLU A 254 10.03 -13.84 -14.81
C GLU A 254 10.01 -12.32 -15.06
N ALA A 255 8.88 -11.64 -14.79
CA ALA A 255 8.75 -10.20 -14.90
C ALA A 255 9.66 -9.45 -13.94
N VAL A 256 9.69 -9.87 -12.69
CA VAL A 256 10.58 -9.29 -11.67
C VAL A 256 12.03 -9.53 -12.07
N ALA A 257 12.40 -10.76 -12.43
CA ALA A 257 13.77 -11.12 -12.79
C ALA A 257 14.29 -10.32 -14.00
N ARG A 258 13.54 -10.28 -15.11
CA ARG A 258 13.94 -9.53 -16.32
C ARG A 258 13.99 -8.02 -16.07
N SER A 259 13.07 -7.51 -15.24
CA SER A 259 13.03 -6.09 -14.89
C SER A 259 14.24 -5.69 -14.06
N ALA A 260 14.59 -6.48 -13.03
CA ALA A 260 15.75 -6.22 -12.18
C ALA A 260 17.05 -6.26 -12.99
N ALA A 261 17.24 -7.28 -13.84
CA ALA A 261 18.42 -7.38 -14.71
C ALA A 261 18.56 -6.16 -15.62
N ARG A 262 17.47 -5.77 -16.31
CA ARG A 262 17.45 -4.59 -17.18
C ARG A 262 17.71 -3.31 -16.40
N TYR A 263 17.06 -3.15 -15.25
CA TYR A 263 17.14 -1.94 -14.42
C TYR A 263 18.57 -1.71 -13.92
N ILE A 264 19.19 -2.74 -13.33
CA ILE A 264 20.56 -2.66 -12.81
C ILE A 264 21.56 -2.24 -13.89
N VAL A 265 21.43 -2.78 -15.11
CA VAL A 265 22.29 -2.40 -16.25
C VAL A 265 22.15 -0.93 -16.63
N ARG A 266 21.00 -0.27 -16.36
CA ARG A 266 20.78 1.14 -16.75
C ARG A 266 21.16 2.16 -15.70
N ILE A 267 21.33 1.73 -14.45
CA ILE A 267 21.72 2.61 -13.34
C ILE A 267 23.18 2.41 -12.89
N SER A 268 23.88 1.49 -13.55
CA SER A 268 25.32 1.24 -13.37
C SER A 268 26.10 1.99 -14.46
#